data_AF-M1VYU6-F1
#
_entry.id   AF-M1VYU6-F1
#
_cell.length_a   1.000
_cell.length_b   1.000
_cell.length_c   1.000
_cell.angle_alpha   90.00
_cell.angle_beta   90.00
_cell.angle_gamma   90.00
#
_symmetry.space_group_name_H-M   'P 1'
#
loop_
_entity.id
_entity.type
_entity.pdbx_description
1 polymer ?
#
loop_
_entity_poly.entity_id
_entity_poly.type
_entity_poly.pdbx_seq_one_letter_code
_entity_poly.pdbx_strand_id
1 'polypeptide(L)'
;MSPTMQSSVFAASQPDCPTAAEDARVIAGQLESCRNLPAVPDGSELAVLAARMNVFEGRMTNIEDSVDSLSGKMDSFHKKLSAIDSQLQEMREANAKMASRLTQMDSRTYDQFKDMDSQYDSMYCRSNQMDLRVNQIDSRLNQMDTRVYQTDTRVYQMESSVKSRFKDTNSRLTEMRSDMNSQFAEMNKKYVKSDIKMEALNRNTISRFANKMPWAPDDILEPLFNLDTGAEIRGVHFRADLDRMSYAAMADCLRELELVPKESEEDRLRQLKEAYGAEIRVRSVLMTYAV
;
A
#
# COMPACT_ATOMS: atom_id res chain seq x y z
N MET A 1 103.40 -153.11 -2.13
CA MET A 1 102.97 -153.67 -3.42
C MET A 1 103.59 -152.84 -4.51
N SER A 2 104.39 -153.47 -5.39
CA SER A 2 104.87 -152.91 -6.65
C SER A 2 103.69 -152.49 -7.55
N PRO A 3 103.92 -151.65 -8.58
CA PRO A 3 104.32 -152.23 -9.86
C PRO A 3 105.33 -151.41 -10.67
N THR A 4 105.73 -152.04 -11.76
CA THR A 4 106.93 -151.89 -12.56
C THR A 4 106.63 -151.20 -13.89
N MET A 5 107.61 -150.40 -14.34
CA MET A 5 107.95 -149.86 -15.68
C MET A 5 106.99 -149.97 -16.88
N GLN A 6 106.88 -148.85 -17.62
CA GLN A 6 107.12 -148.83 -19.07
C GLN A 6 107.66 -147.45 -19.53
N SER A 7 108.55 -147.51 -20.52
CA SER A 7 109.41 -146.45 -21.05
C SER A 7 108.70 -145.62 -22.14
N SER A 8 108.88 -144.29 -22.14
CA SER A 8 108.77 -143.48 -23.36
C SER A 8 109.69 -142.24 -23.28
N VAL A 9 110.66 -142.22 -24.18
CA VAL A 9 111.60 -141.14 -24.46
C VAL A 9 110.83 -139.91 -24.96
N PHE A 10 111.03 -138.73 -24.37
CA PHE A 10 110.95 -137.44 -25.08
C PHE A 10 111.93 -136.45 -24.45
N ALA A 11 112.81 -135.93 -25.30
CA ALA A 11 113.90 -135.03 -24.97
C ALA A 11 113.39 -133.71 -24.37
N ALA A 12 114.09 -133.21 -23.34
CA ALA A 12 113.85 -131.89 -22.75
C ALA A 12 114.22 -130.80 -23.77
N SER A 13 113.24 -129.99 -24.20
CA SER A 13 113.48 -128.75 -24.94
C SER A 13 114.24 -127.77 -24.04
N GLN A 14 115.46 -127.42 -24.43
CA GLN A 14 116.25 -126.37 -23.78
C GLN A 14 115.50 -125.03 -23.81
N PRO A 15 115.57 -124.19 -22.75
CA PRO A 15 115.06 -122.84 -22.81
C PRO A 15 115.78 -122.07 -23.92
N ASP A 16 114.99 -121.36 -24.73
CA ASP A 16 115.44 -120.60 -25.90
C ASP A 16 116.18 -119.32 -25.46
N CYS A 17 117.41 -119.51 -24.95
CA CYS A 17 118.33 -118.45 -24.55
C CYS A 17 118.52 -117.32 -25.60
N PRO A 18 118.44 -117.55 -26.92
CA PRO A 18 118.43 -116.48 -27.92
C PRO A 18 117.31 -115.45 -27.73
N THR A 19 116.08 -115.91 -27.47
CA THR A 19 114.90 -115.05 -27.38
C THR A 19 114.92 -114.22 -26.09
N ALA A 20 115.37 -114.80 -24.96
CA ALA A 20 115.57 -114.06 -23.71
C ALA A 20 116.66 -112.97 -23.81
N ALA A 21 117.70 -113.18 -24.62
CA ALA A 21 118.73 -112.18 -24.87
C ALA A 21 118.21 -111.00 -25.71
N GLU A 22 117.27 -111.27 -26.63
CA GLU A 22 116.65 -110.23 -27.45
C GLU A 22 115.64 -109.41 -26.66
N ASP A 23 114.83 -110.03 -25.78
CA ASP A 23 113.95 -109.29 -24.86
C ASP A 23 114.76 -108.40 -23.90
N ALA A 24 115.89 -108.90 -23.38
CA ALA A 24 116.80 -108.10 -22.57
C ALA A 24 117.40 -106.92 -23.35
N ARG A 25 117.67 -107.08 -24.66
CA ARG A 25 118.09 -105.98 -25.53
C ARG A 25 116.97 -104.97 -25.79
N VAL A 26 115.73 -105.40 -25.94
CA VAL A 26 114.57 -104.51 -26.10
C VAL A 26 114.36 -103.69 -24.82
N ILE A 27 114.43 -104.31 -23.64
CA ILE A 27 114.34 -103.61 -22.35
C ILE A 27 115.51 -102.65 -22.17
N ALA A 28 116.74 -103.07 -22.49
CA ALA A 28 117.89 -102.18 -22.46
C ALA A 28 117.71 -100.99 -23.43
N GLY A 29 117.17 -101.23 -24.63
CA GLY A 29 116.84 -100.18 -25.60
C GLY A 29 115.76 -99.22 -25.11
N GLN A 30 114.73 -99.72 -24.40
CA GLN A 30 113.72 -98.87 -23.77
C GLN A 30 114.30 -98.07 -22.59
N LEU A 31 115.19 -98.65 -21.80
CA LEU A 31 115.91 -97.93 -20.74
C LEU A 31 116.84 -96.84 -21.31
N GLU A 32 117.51 -97.11 -22.43
CA GLU A 32 118.33 -96.13 -23.15
C GLU A 32 117.44 -95.00 -23.72
N SER A 33 116.21 -95.32 -24.15
CA SER A 33 115.21 -94.32 -24.56
C SER A 33 114.77 -93.43 -23.39
N CYS A 34 114.67 -93.99 -22.17
CA CYS A 34 114.40 -93.22 -20.96
C CYS A 34 115.57 -92.31 -20.52
N ARG A 35 116.80 -92.57 -20.97
CA ARG A 35 117.99 -91.75 -20.64
C ARG A 35 117.94 -90.35 -21.25
N ASN A 36 117.15 -90.16 -22.30
CA ASN A 36 116.91 -88.88 -22.97
C ASN A 36 115.64 -88.16 -22.49
N LEU A 37 114.95 -88.67 -21.46
CA LEU A 37 113.92 -87.89 -20.78
C LEU A 37 114.61 -86.78 -19.97
N PRO A 38 114.26 -85.50 -20.16
CA PRO A 38 114.78 -84.45 -19.30
C PRO A 38 114.38 -84.75 -17.85
N ALA A 39 115.32 -84.66 -16.91
CA ALA A 39 115.01 -84.73 -15.48
C ALA A 39 113.94 -83.67 -15.18
N VAL A 40 112.87 -84.04 -14.48
CA VAL A 40 111.87 -83.09 -14.00
C VAL A 40 112.63 -81.96 -13.27
N PRO A 41 112.46 -80.68 -13.63
CA PRO A 41 113.19 -79.59 -13.00
C PRO A 41 112.98 -79.61 -11.47
N ASP A 42 113.95 -79.10 -10.74
CA ASP A 42 114.11 -79.05 -9.28
C ASP A 42 113.00 -78.32 -8.49
N GLY A 43 111.71 -78.52 -8.78
CA GLY A 43 110.59 -77.94 -8.02
C GLY A 43 110.52 -76.40 -7.97
N SER A 44 111.48 -75.69 -8.55
CA SER A 44 111.57 -74.23 -8.56
C SER A 44 110.41 -73.60 -9.34
N GLU A 45 110.02 -74.18 -10.48
CA GLU A 45 108.82 -73.81 -11.23
C GLU A 45 107.54 -74.06 -10.43
N LEU A 46 107.49 -75.14 -9.65
CA LEU A 46 106.37 -75.46 -8.75
C LEU A 46 106.28 -74.45 -7.59
N ALA A 47 107.42 -73.98 -7.07
CA ALA A 47 107.48 -72.94 -6.04
C ALA A 47 107.01 -71.57 -6.57
N VAL A 48 107.38 -71.21 -7.81
CA VAL A 48 106.89 -69.99 -8.47
C VAL A 48 105.39 -70.08 -8.73
N LEU A 49 104.89 -71.24 -9.15
CA LEU A 49 103.46 -71.48 -9.33
C LEU A 49 102.70 -71.37 -8.01
N ALA A 50 103.23 -71.93 -6.92
CA ALA A 50 102.65 -71.81 -5.59
C ALA A 50 102.60 -70.36 -5.09
N ALA A 51 103.68 -69.58 -5.30
CA ALA A 51 103.69 -68.16 -4.95
C ALA A 51 102.64 -67.36 -5.74
N ARG A 52 102.51 -67.62 -7.05
CA ARG A 52 101.45 -67.02 -7.88
C ARG A 52 100.05 -67.45 -7.43
N MET A 53 99.89 -68.69 -6.96
CA MET A 53 98.64 -69.21 -6.45
C MET A 53 98.24 -68.53 -5.13
N ASN A 54 99.17 -68.34 -4.19
CA ASN A 54 98.92 -67.58 -2.95
C ASN A 54 98.51 -66.12 -3.25
N VAL A 55 99.16 -65.48 -4.23
CA VAL A 55 98.78 -64.13 -4.68
C VAL A 55 97.38 -64.14 -5.32
N PHE A 56 97.05 -65.20 -6.08
CA PHE A 56 95.73 -65.36 -6.67
C PHE A 56 94.65 -65.55 -5.61
N GLU A 57 94.90 -66.38 -4.59
CA GLU A 57 94.02 -66.54 -3.44
C GLU A 57 93.79 -65.21 -2.71
N GLY A 58 94.84 -64.44 -2.42
CA GLY A 58 94.69 -63.12 -1.79
C GLY A 58 93.92 -62.11 -2.66
N ARG A 59 94.01 -62.22 -3.98
CA ARG A 59 93.17 -61.43 -4.89
C ARG A 59 91.72 -61.92 -4.89
N MET A 60 91.50 -63.23 -4.77
CA MET A 60 90.18 -63.83 -4.70
C MET A 60 89.45 -63.40 -3.42
N THR A 61 90.12 -63.43 -2.26
CA THR A 61 89.54 -62.95 -1.00
C THR A 61 89.19 -61.46 -1.06
N ASN A 62 90.04 -60.63 -1.67
CA ASN A 62 89.73 -59.21 -1.85
C ASN A 62 88.52 -58.97 -2.80
N ILE A 63 88.33 -59.84 -3.79
CA ILE A 63 87.17 -59.80 -4.68
C ILE A 63 85.91 -60.21 -3.91
N GLU A 64 85.98 -61.26 -3.08
CA GLU A 64 84.87 -61.69 -2.21
C GLU A 64 84.43 -60.54 -1.29
N ASP A 65 85.36 -59.91 -0.57
CA ASP A 65 85.07 -58.75 0.29
C ASP A 65 84.43 -57.59 -0.49
N SER A 66 84.90 -57.35 -1.71
CA SER A 66 84.35 -56.31 -2.59
C SER A 66 82.93 -56.63 -3.05
N VAL A 67 82.65 -57.90 -3.37
CA VAL A 67 81.32 -58.39 -3.75
C VAL A 67 80.35 -58.30 -2.58
N ASP A 68 80.79 -58.66 -1.37
CA ASP A 68 79.99 -58.54 -0.16
C ASP A 68 79.66 -57.07 0.17
N SER A 69 80.66 -56.18 0.03
CA SER A 69 80.44 -54.73 0.16
C SER A 69 79.42 -54.21 -0.86
N LEU A 70 79.50 -54.69 -2.10
CA LEU A 70 78.56 -54.31 -3.15
C LEU A 70 77.15 -54.85 -2.88
N SER A 71 77.04 -56.08 -2.40
CA SER A 71 75.78 -56.69 -1.98
C SER A 71 75.10 -55.87 -0.88
N GLY A 72 75.85 -55.46 0.16
CA GLY A 72 75.31 -54.60 1.21
C GLY A 72 74.85 -53.23 0.71
N LYS A 73 75.58 -52.63 -0.25
CA LYS A 73 75.14 -51.37 -0.91
C LYS A 73 73.89 -51.59 -1.75
N MET A 74 73.77 -52.72 -2.46
CA MET A 74 72.61 -53.10 -3.26
C MET A 74 71.37 -53.26 -2.38
N ASP A 75 71.49 -53.91 -1.22
CA ASP A 75 70.41 -54.04 -0.24
C ASP A 75 69.96 -52.68 0.31
N SER A 76 70.92 -51.81 0.63
CA SER A 76 70.63 -50.44 1.08
C SER A 76 69.91 -49.64 -0.01
N PHE A 77 70.33 -49.80 -1.27
CA PHE A 77 69.69 -49.16 -2.42
C PHE A 77 68.27 -49.68 -2.63
N HIS A 78 68.04 -50.99 -2.52
CA HIS A 78 66.73 -51.61 -2.63
C HIS A 78 65.75 -51.09 -1.55
N LYS A 79 66.22 -50.95 -0.31
CA LYS A 79 65.44 -50.34 0.78
C LYS A 79 65.06 -48.89 0.47
N LYS A 80 66.00 -48.08 -0.04
CA LYS A 80 65.72 -46.69 -0.44
C LYS A 80 64.73 -46.61 -1.61
N LEU A 81 64.87 -47.47 -2.62
CA LEU A 81 63.92 -47.54 -3.73
C LEU A 81 62.51 -47.90 -3.25
N SER A 82 62.39 -48.86 -2.34
CA SER A 82 61.09 -49.25 -1.76
C SER A 82 60.44 -48.10 -0.98
N ALA A 83 61.25 -47.32 -0.24
CA ALA A 83 60.77 -46.15 0.47
C ALA A 83 60.32 -45.03 -0.49
N ILE A 84 61.08 -44.78 -1.56
CA ILE A 84 60.71 -43.81 -2.61
C ILE A 84 59.40 -44.21 -3.28
N ASP A 85 59.22 -45.49 -3.60
CA ASP A 85 58.00 -45.98 -4.24
C ASP A 85 56.78 -45.78 -3.34
N SER A 86 56.93 -46.04 -2.03
CA SER A 86 55.89 -45.77 -1.04
C SER A 86 55.53 -44.28 -0.96
N GLN A 87 56.54 -43.39 -0.92
CA GLN A 87 56.32 -41.94 -0.89
C GLN A 87 55.66 -41.42 -2.18
N LEU A 88 56.02 -41.98 -3.33
CA LEU A 88 55.39 -41.65 -4.61
C LEU A 88 53.92 -42.07 -4.63
N GLN A 89 53.58 -43.21 -4.04
CA GLN A 89 52.20 -43.67 -3.94
C GLN A 89 51.37 -42.73 -3.04
N GLU A 90 51.88 -42.36 -1.87
CA GLU A 90 51.21 -41.39 -0.98
C GLU A 90 51.02 -40.02 -1.67
N MET A 91 52.01 -39.56 -2.42
CA MET A 91 51.94 -38.31 -3.17
C MET A 91 50.87 -38.35 -4.27
N ARG A 92 50.73 -39.47 -4.97
CA ARG A 92 49.68 -39.67 -5.98
C ARG A 92 48.29 -39.59 -5.34
N GLU A 93 48.10 -40.23 -4.19
CA GLU A 93 46.83 -40.21 -3.46
C GLU A 93 46.49 -38.80 -2.93
N ALA A 94 47.49 -38.09 -2.39
CA ALA A 94 47.33 -36.70 -1.96
C ALA A 94 46.96 -35.78 -3.12
N ASN A 95 47.61 -35.93 -4.28
CA ASN A 95 47.31 -35.17 -5.49
C ASN A 95 45.90 -35.47 -6.02
N ALA A 96 45.48 -36.74 -6.02
CA ALA A 96 44.12 -37.12 -6.41
C ALA A 96 43.06 -36.50 -5.48
N LYS A 97 43.32 -36.49 -4.16
CA LYS A 97 42.46 -35.81 -3.18
C LYS A 97 42.45 -34.30 -3.35
N MET A 98 43.57 -33.69 -3.75
CA MET A 98 43.62 -32.26 -4.03
C MET A 98 42.81 -31.91 -5.28
N ALA A 99 42.95 -32.69 -6.35
CA ALA A 99 42.19 -32.51 -7.57
C ALA A 99 40.67 -32.60 -7.31
N SER A 100 40.21 -33.59 -6.54
CA SER A 100 38.78 -33.71 -6.21
C SER A 100 38.27 -32.55 -5.36
N ARG A 101 39.06 -32.04 -4.41
CA ARG A 101 38.72 -30.83 -3.64
C ARG A 101 38.63 -29.59 -4.51
N LEU A 102 39.54 -29.43 -5.47
CA LEU A 102 39.52 -28.30 -6.41
C LEU A 102 38.26 -28.36 -7.28
N THR A 103 37.92 -29.51 -7.86
CA THR A 103 36.68 -29.67 -8.65
C THR A 103 35.42 -29.39 -7.81
N GLN A 104 35.39 -29.84 -6.55
CA GLN A 104 34.29 -29.53 -5.65
C GLN A 104 34.20 -28.03 -5.34
N MET A 105 35.33 -27.37 -5.14
CA MET A 105 35.40 -25.93 -4.88
C MET A 105 34.94 -25.13 -6.09
N ASP A 106 35.36 -25.52 -7.30
CA ASP A 106 34.93 -24.89 -8.55
C ASP A 106 33.41 -25.00 -8.73
N SER A 107 32.84 -26.19 -8.52
CA SER A 107 31.39 -26.40 -8.60
C SER A 107 30.64 -25.54 -7.58
N ARG A 108 31.07 -25.54 -6.31
CA ARG A 108 30.42 -24.74 -5.27
C ARG A 108 30.49 -23.25 -5.56
N THR A 109 31.63 -22.79 -6.06
CA THR A 109 31.83 -21.38 -6.41
C THR A 109 30.92 -20.99 -7.56
N TYR A 110 30.85 -21.81 -8.62
CA TYR A 110 29.98 -21.60 -9.76
C TYR A 110 28.49 -21.54 -9.34
N ASP A 111 28.04 -22.50 -8.53
CA ASP A 111 26.66 -22.56 -8.06
C ASP A 111 26.31 -21.35 -7.18
N GLN A 112 27.23 -20.92 -6.31
CA GLN A 112 27.06 -19.72 -5.49
C GLN A 112 26.94 -18.45 -6.33
N PHE A 113 27.78 -18.29 -7.36
CA PHE A 113 27.69 -17.14 -8.25
C PHE A 113 26.38 -17.14 -9.03
N LYS A 114 25.92 -18.29 -9.51
CA LYS A 114 24.66 -18.42 -10.23
C LYS A 114 23.44 -18.11 -9.35
N ASP A 115 23.45 -18.56 -8.09
CA ASP A 115 22.40 -18.23 -7.13
C ASP A 115 22.39 -16.74 -6.81
N MET A 116 23.57 -16.14 -6.60
CA MET A 116 23.71 -14.70 -6.36
C MET A 116 23.18 -13.86 -7.53
N ASP A 117 23.47 -14.25 -8.77
CA ASP A 117 22.96 -13.59 -9.98
C ASP A 117 21.42 -13.66 -10.04
N SER A 118 20.86 -14.84 -9.76
CA SER A 118 19.41 -15.05 -9.72
C SER A 118 18.72 -14.21 -8.63
N GLN A 119 19.34 -14.11 -7.45
CA GLN A 119 18.84 -13.26 -6.36
C GLN A 119 18.93 -11.77 -6.73
N TYR A 120 20.00 -11.36 -7.41
CA TYR A 120 20.17 -9.99 -7.87
C TYR A 120 19.10 -9.59 -8.89
N ASP A 121 18.82 -10.45 -9.88
CA ASP A 121 17.75 -10.26 -10.86
C ASP A 121 16.38 -10.14 -10.19
N SER A 122 16.10 -11.02 -9.21
CA SER A 122 14.86 -10.96 -8.44
C SER A 122 14.72 -9.63 -7.68
N MET A 123 15.80 -9.17 -7.04
CA MET A 123 15.83 -7.90 -6.33
C MET A 123 15.63 -6.72 -7.29
N TYR A 124 16.28 -6.76 -8.46
CA TYR A 124 16.14 -5.73 -9.49
C TYR A 124 14.69 -5.63 -10.00
N CYS A 125 14.05 -6.77 -10.32
CA CYS A 125 12.64 -6.80 -10.71
C CYS A 125 11.72 -6.26 -9.62
N ARG A 126 11.97 -6.62 -8.35
CA ARG A 126 11.20 -6.09 -7.21
C ARG A 126 11.39 -4.58 -7.06
N SER A 127 12.59 -4.06 -7.25
CA SER A 127 12.87 -2.62 -7.22
C SER A 127 12.08 -1.87 -8.28
N ASN A 128 12.12 -2.33 -9.53
CA ASN A 128 11.36 -1.73 -10.63
C ASN A 128 9.84 -1.76 -10.34
N GLN A 129 9.34 -2.84 -9.75
CA GLN A 129 7.94 -2.92 -9.34
C GLN A 129 7.59 -1.91 -8.23
N MET A 130 8.50 -1.69 -7.28
CA MET A 130 8.31 -0.66 -6.25
C MET A 130 8.28 0.73 -6.87
N ASP A 131 9.18 1.06 -7.80
CA ASP A 131 9.19 2.35 -8.49
C ASP A 131 7.88 2.61 -9.25
N LEU A 132 7.35 1.60 -9.95
CA LEU A 132 6.04 1.70 -10.60
C LEU A 132 4.91 1.95 -9.61
N ARG A 133 4.93 1.30 -8.44
CA ARG A 133 3.92 1.50 -7.39
C ARG A 133 4.01 2.89 -6.77
N VAL A 134 5.23 3.40 -6.53
CA VAL A 134 5.44 4.76 -6.01
C VAL A 134 4.90 5.79 -7.00
N ASN A 135 5.22 5.66 -8.29
CA ASN A 135 4.70 6.54 -9.33
C ASN A 135 3.16 6.51 -9.41
N GLN A 136 2.52 5.35 -9.21
CA GLN A 136 1.06 5.25 -9.14
C GLN A 136 0.49 5.95 -7.90
N ILE A 137 1.16 5.84 -6.75
CA ILE A 137 0.76 6.54 -5.52
C ILE A 137 0.84 8.05 -5.73
N ASP A 138 1.93 8.56 -6.29
CA ASP A 138 2.11 9.99 -6.58
C ASP A 138 1.02 10.51 -7.52
N SER A 139 0.69 9.76 -8.58
CA SER A 139 -0.41 10.11 -9.48
C SER A 139 -1.75 10.21 -8.75
N ARG A 140 -2.04 9.25 -7.85
CA ARG A 140 -3.28 9.26 -7.05
C ARG A 140 -3.33 10.41 -6.05
N LEU A 141 -2.20 10.75 -5.42
CA LEU A 141 -2.11 11.89 -4.50
C LEU A 141 -2.38 13.21 -5.23
N ASN A 142 -1.79 13.42 -6.40
CA ASN A 142 -2.05 14.61 -7.23
C ASN A 142 -3.54 14.73 -7.63
N GLN A 143 -4.20 13.61 -7.93
CA GLN A 143 -5.64 13.60 -8.19
C GLN A 143 -6.46 13.93 -6.94
N MET A 144 -6.05 13.44 -5.77
CA MET A 144 -6.70 13.78 -4.50
C MET A 144 -6.57 15.27 -4.19
N ASP A 145 -5.39 15.85 -4.34
CA ASP A 145 -5.16 17.29 -4.13
C ASP A 145 -6.06 18.14 -5.04
N THR A 146 -6.17 17.75 -6.31
CA THR A 146 -7.06 18.42 -7.27
C THR A 146 -8.53 18.36 -6.83
N ARG A 147 -8.99 17.19 -6.35
CA ARG A 147 -10.38 17.01 -5.89
C ARG A 147 -10.66 17.78 -4.60
N VAL A 148 -9.68 17.86 -3.70
CA VAL A 148 -9.78 18.64 -2.45
C VAL A 148 -9.92 20.12 -2.80
N TYR A 149 -9.06 20.64 -3.68
CA TYR A 149 -9.14 22.03 -4.14
C TYR A 149 -10.48 22.39 -4.81
N GLN A 150 -11.00 21.49 -5.66
CA GLN A 150 -12.33 21.67 -6.26
C GLN A 150 -13.45 21.66 -5.21
N THR A 151 -13.32 20.82 -4.19
CA THR A 151 -14.30 20.74 -3.09
C THR A 151 -14.27 22.03 -2.28
N ASP A 152 -13.10 22.53 -1.92
CA ASP A 152 -12.94 23.80 -1.20
C ASP A 152 -13.58 24.95 -1.99
N THR A 153 -13.29 25.03 -3.29
CA THR A 153 -13.89 26.04 -4.17
C THR A 153 -15.42 25.97 -4.16
N ARG A 154 -15.99 24.77 -4.25
CA ARG A 154 -17.44 24.56 -4.22
C ARG A 154 -18.05 24.94 -2.88
N VAL A 155 -17.37 24.63 -1.77
CA VAL A 155 -17.80 25.00 -0.42
C VAL A 155 -17.81 26.52 -0.26
N TYR A 156 -16.76 27.23 -0.72
CA TYR A 156 -16.72 28.70 -0.70
C TYR A 156 -17.86 29.33 -1.51
N GLN A 157 -18.17 28.77 -2.69
CA GLN A 157 -19.30 29.22 -3.51
C GLN A 157 -20.64 28.97 -2.82
N MET A 158 -20.82 27.80 -2.19
CA MET A 158 -22.02 27.47 -1.43
C MET A 158 -22.22 28.42 -0.24
N GLU A 159 -21.16 28.68 0.53
CA GLU A 159 -21.19 29.60 1.66
C GLU A 159 -21.62 31.01 1.21
N SER A 160 -21.03 31.49 0.12
CA SER A 160 -21.36 32.80 -0.47
C SER A 160 -22.82 32.87 -0.94
N SER A 161 -23.30 31.82 -1.60
CA SER A 161 -24.68 31.72 -2.08
C SER A 161 -25.69 31.69 -0.93
N VAL A 162 -25.43 30.89 0.11
CA VAL A 162 -26.28 30.81 1.31
C VAL A 162 -26.31 32.16 2.04
N LYS A 163 -25.16 32.81 2.21
CA LYS A 163 -25.07 34.13 2.84
C LYS A 163 -25.89 35.17 2.08
N SER A 164 -25.84 35.15 0.75
CA SER A 164 -26.64 36.03 -0.10
C SER A 164 -28.14 35.77 0.04
N ARG A 165 -28.57 34.50 -0.05
CA ARG A 165 -29.98 34.11 0.11
C ARG A 165 -30.52 34.46 1.49
N PHE A 166 -29.72 34.30 2.53
CA PHE A 166 -30.13 34.66 3.89
C PHE A 166 -30.35 36.18 4.02
N LYS A 167 -29.45 36.98 3.45
CA LYS A 167 -29.62 38.45 3.39
C LYS A 167 -30.89 38.84 2.65
N ASP A 168 -31.13 38.26 1.47
CA ASP A 168 -32.34 38.51 0.68
C ASP A 168 -33.62 38.13 1.46
N THR A 169 -33.63 36.94 2.05
CA THR A 169 -34.76 36.45 2.86
C THR A 169 -35.01 37.39 4.05
N ASN A 170 -33.96 37.83 4.74
CA ASN A 170 -34.09 38.75 5.86
C ASN A 170 -34.64 40.12 5.43
N SER A 171 -34.21 40.64 4.28
CA SER A 171 -34.76 41.87 3.71
C SER A 171 -36.25 41.71 3.38
N ARG A 172 -36.64 40.62 2.70
CA ARG A 172 -38.05 40.33 2.37
C ARG A 172 -38.92 40.17 3.62
N LEU A 173 -38.43 39.51 4.67
CA LEU A 173 -39.14 39.38 5.94
C LEU A 173 -39.32 40.74 6.63
N THR A 174 -38.32 41.61 6.54
CA THR A 174 -38.39 42.98 7.09
C THR A 174 -39.44 43.80 6.33
N GLU A 175 -39.45 43.70 5.01
CA GLU A 175 -40.43 44.37 4.15
C GLU A 175 -41.86 43.87 4.41
N MET A 176 -42.08 42.55 4.45
CA MET A 176 -43.37 41.96 4.80
C MET A 176 -43.86 42.43 6.17
N ARG A 177 -42.97 42.48 7.17
CA ARG A 177 -43.33 42.98 8.50
C ARG A 177 -43.75 44.44 8.46
N SER A 178 -43.06 45.26 7.68
CA SER A 178 -43.41 46.68 7.50
C SER A 178 -44.76 46.84 6.81
N ASP A 179 -45.00 46.09 5.74
CA ASP A 179 -46.26 46.10 4.99
C ASP A 179 -47.44 45.65 5.88
N MET A 180 -47.29 44.53 6.59
CA MET A 180 -48.29 44.05 7.55
C MET A 180 -48.63 45.10 8.62
N ASN A 181 -47.62 45.77 9.18
CA ASN A 181 -47.84 46.82 10.17
C ASN A 181 -48.61 48.02 9.57
N SER A 182 -48.30 48.40 8.32
CA SER A 182 -48.99 49.47 7.60
C SER A 182 -50.46 49.10 7.35
N GLN A 183 -50.71 47.90 6.83
CA GLN A 183 -52.07 47.40 6.61
C GLN A 183 -52.86 47.31 7.91
N PHE A 184 -52.23 46.86 9.01
CA PHE A 184 -52.88 46.82 10.32
C PHE A 184 -53.23 48.21 10.83
N ALA A 185 -52.35 49.20 10.66
CA ALA A 185 -52.63 50.58 11.03
C ALA A 185 -53.80 51.16 10.21
N GLU A 186 -53.86 50.88 8.90
CA GLU A 186 -54.96 51.30 8.04
C GLU A 186 -56.28 50.63 8.43
N MET A 187 -56.26 49.32 8.66
CA MET A 187 -57.42 48.56 9.10
C MET A 187 -57.94 49.07 10.45
N ASN A 188 -57.04 49.34 11.41
CA ASN A 188 -57.41 49.89 12.70
C ASN A 188 -58.07 51.27 12.56
N LYS A 189 -57.56 52.14 11.68
CA LYS A 189 -58.19 53.43 11.37
C LYS A 189 -59.59 53.27 10.79
N LYS A 190 -59.80 52.34 9.86
CA LYS A 190 -61.12 52.03 9.28
C LYS A 190 -62.07 51.47 10.34
N TYR A 191 -61.59 50.59 11.19
CA TYR A 191 -62.36 50.00 12.28
C TYR A 191 -62.85 51.08 13.25
N VAL A 192 -61.96 51.94 13.75
CA VAL A 192 -62.31 53.06 14.63
C VAL A 192 -63.32 54.00 13.95
N LYS A 193 -63.12 54.34 12.68
CA LYS A 193 -64.09 55.17 11.94
C LYS A 193 -65.47 54.50 11.84
N SER A 194 -65.52 53.21 11.55
CA SER A 194 -66.77 52.45 11.45
C SER A 194 -67.47 52.36 12.81
N ASP A 195 -66.71 52.20 13.89
CA ASP A 195 -67.21 52.13 15.27
C ASP A 195 -67.89 53.46 15.66
N ILE A 196 -67.19 54.60 15.45
CA ILE A 196 -67.74 55.94 15.64
C ILE A 196 -69.03 56.15 14.85
N LYS A 197 -69.02 55.77 13.57
CA LYS A 197 -70.19 55.93 12.69
C LYS A 197 -71.38 55.08 13.14
N MET A 198 -71.13 53.84 13.57
CA MET A 198 -72.16 52.95 14.07
C MET A 198 -72.80 53.51 15.35
N GLU A 199 -71.98 54.00 16.29
CA GLU A 199 -72.49 54.66 17.50
C GLU A 199 -73.32 55.90 17.16
N ALA A 200 -72.82 56.77 16.28
CA ALA A 200 -73.52 57.99 15.86
C ALA A 200 -74.84 57.67 15.17
N LEU A 201 -74.87 56.69 14.27
CA LEU A 201 -76.09 56.24 13.60
C LEU A 201 -77.12 55.67 14.58
N ASN A 202 -76.66 54.89 15.56
CA ASN A 202 -77.53 54.37 16.61
C ASN A 202 -78.12 55.51 17.45
N ARG A 203 -77.29 56.46 17.93
CA ARG A 203 -77.75 57.65 18.67
C ARG A 203 -78.74 58.46 17.85
N ASN A 204 -78.43 58.74 16.58
CA ASN A 204 -79.31 59.47 15.66
C ASN A 204 -80.66 58.78 15.45
N THR A 205 -80.66 57.45 15.36
CA THR A 205 -81.90 56.68 15.22
C THR A 205 -82.81 56.89 16.44
N ILE A 206 -82.21 56.87 17.65
CA ILE A 206 -82.94 57.13 18.90
C ILE A 206 -83.42 58.59 18.98
N SER A 207 -82.56 59.57 18.70
CA SER A 207 -82.93 61.00 18.71
C SER A 207 -84.06 61.31 17.71
N ARG A 208 -83.97 60.78 16.48
CA ARG A 208 -85.03 60.92 15.46
C ARG A 208 -86.34 60.32 15.94
N PHE A 209 -86.29 59.15 16.57
CA PHE A 209 -87.47 58.50 17.10
C PHE A 209 -88.08 59.34 18.24
N ALA A 210 -87.27 59.80 19.19
CA ALA A 210 -87.69 60.68 20.28
C ALA A 210 -88.34 61.97 19.76
N ASN A 211 -87.74 62.63 18.77
CA ASN A 211 -88.27 63.87 18.17
C ASN A 211 -89.65 63.68 17.50
N LYS A 212 -89.92 62.48 16.96
CA LYS A 212 -91.20 62.11 16.34
C LYS A 212 -92.27 61.69 17.34
N MET A 213 -91.93 61.41 18.60
CA MET A 213 -92.92 60.94 19.58
C MET A 213 -93.97 62.01 19.88
N PRO A 214 -95.27 61.66 20.01
CA PRO A 214 -96.34 62.64 20.24
C PRO A 214 -96.17 63.49 21.50
N TRP A 215 -95.52 62.93 22.52
CA TRP A 215 -95.27 63.56 23.81
C TRP A 215 -93.92 64.27 23.90
N ALA A 216 -93.10 64.26 22.85
CA ALA A 216 -91.87 65.05 22.86
C ALA A 216 -92.21 66.55 22.91
N PRO A 217 -91.45 67.37 23.66
CA PRO A 217 -91.70 68.81 23.76
C PRO A 217 -91.84 69.47 22.40
N ASP A 218 -92.76 70.43 22.27
CA ASP A 218 -93.05 71.02 20.96
C ASP A 218 -91.93 71.92 20.43
N ASP A 219 -91.10 72.46 21.31
CA ASP A 219 -90.04 73.39 20.93
C ASP A 219 -88.65 72.75 20.90
N ILE A 220 -88.40 71.69 21.67
CA ILE A 220 -87.05 71.11 21.88
C ILE A 220 -86.85 69.89 20.99
N LEU A 221 -85.66 69.78 20.38
CA LEU A 221 -85.21 68.62 19.62
C LEU A 221 -84.05 67.95 20.35
N GLU A 222 -84.12 66.63 20.46
CA GLU A 222 -82.96 65.80 20.77
C GLU A 222 -81.91 65.97 19.67
N PRO A 223 -80.64 66.18 20.03
CA PRO A 223 -79.61 66.49 19.08
C PRO A 223 -79.24 65.27 18.24
N LEU A 224 -78.75 65.55 17.03
CA LEU A 224 -78.12 64.55 16.19
C LEU A 224 -76.60 64.65 16.28
N PHE A 225 -75.93 63.58 15.89
CA PHE A 225 -74.50 63.37 15.96
C PHE A 225 -73.94 63.19 14.56
N ASN A 226 -72.79 63.79 14.32
CA ASN A 226 -72.01 63.70 13.10
C ASN A 226 -71.53 62.25 12.88
N LEU A 227 -71.76 61.71 11.69
CA LEU A 227 -71.46 60.30 11.38
C LEU A 227 -69.96 60.01 11.21
N ASP A 228 -69.12 61.02 10.98
CA ASP A 228 -67.67 60.85 10.81
C ASP A 228 -66.90 61.03 12.12
N THR A 229 -67.36 61.93 13.00
CA THR A 229 -66.65 62.31 14.23
C THR A 229 -67.32 61.82 15.51
N GLY A 230 -68.59 61.43 15.43
CA GLY A 230 -69.40 61.04 16.60
C GLY A 230 -69.80 62.19 17.52
N ALA A 231 -69.37 63.42 17.21
CA ALA A 231 -69.69 64.63 17.97
C ALA A 231 -71.10 65.11 17.67
N GLU A 232 -71.70 65.85 18.60
CA GLU A 232 -73.01 66.47 18.43
C GLU A 232 -72.99 67.54 17.33
N ILE A 233 -74.01 67.55 16.45
CA ILE A 233 -74.23 68.58 15.45
C ILE A 233 -74.68 69.85 16.17
N ARG A 234 -73.84 70.88 16.13
CA ARG A 234 -74.06 72.10 16.92
C ARG A 234 -75.11 73.01 16.29
N GLY A 235 -75.88 73.68 17.13
CA GLY A 235 -76.75 74.78 16.73
C GLY A 235 -78.19 74.39 16.37
N VAL A 236 -78.61 73.15 16.66
CA VAL A 236 -79.99 72.70 16.52
C VAL A 236 -80.46 72.09 17.83
N HIS A 237 -81.06 72.91 18.69
CA HIS A 237 -81.65 72.44 19.95
C HIS A 237 -83.17 72.69 19.98
N PHE A 238 -83.65 73.65 19.19
CA PHE A 238 -85.05 73.97 19.07
C PHE A 238 -85.57 73.82 17.63
N ARG A 239 -86.85 73.53 17.45
CA ARG A 239 -87.48 73.49 16.12
C ARG A 239 -87.38 74.84 15.39
N ALA A 240 -87.42 75.94 16.16
CA ALA A 240 -87.22 77.29 15.64
C ALA A 240 -85.79 77.54 15.12
N ASP A 241 -84.80 76.79 15.61
CA ASP A 241 -83.42 76.91 15.10
C ASP A 241 -83.37 76.43 13.65
N LEU A 242 -84.07 75.33 13.32
CA LEU A 242 -84.19 74.82 11.95
C LEU A 242 -84.78 75.87 10.99
N ASP A 243 -85.80 76.61 11.43
CA ASP A 243 -86.45 77.66 10.63
C ASP A 243 -85.59 78.92 10.46
N ARG A 244 -84.64 79.16 11.36
CA ARG A 244 -83.75 80.34 11.36
C ARG A 244 -82.38 80.05 10.78
N MET A 245 -82.08 78.79 10.46
CA MET A 245 -80.79 78.39 9.90
C MET A 245 -80.57 78.98 8.51
N SER A 246 -79.34 79.40 8.24
CA SER A 246 -78.95 79.85 6.90
C SER A 246 -78.88 78.68 5.93
N TYR A 247 -79.06 78.97 4.64
CA TYR A 247 -78.90 77.99 3.55
C TYR A 247 -77.58 77.20 3.63
N ALA A 248 -76.48 77.86 4.01
CA ALA A 248 -75.17 77.24 4.21
C ALA A 248 -75.15 76.32 5.44
N ALA A 249 -75.67 76.79 6.58
CA ALA A 249 -75.73 76.00 7.81
C ALA A 249 -76.59 74.74 7.66
N MET A 250 -77.70 74.83 6.92
CA MET A 250 -78.53 73.66 6.59
C MET A 250 -77.74 72.62 5.78
N ALA A 251 -76.93 73.07 4.81
CA ALA A 251 -76.10 72.18 4.00
C ALA A 251 -74.97 71.54 4.81
N ASP A 252 -74.38 72.28 5.76
CA ASP A 252 -73.35 71.74 6.65
C ASP A 252 -73.95 70.64 7.54
N CYS A 253 -75.09 70.88 8.19
CA CYS A 253 -75.76 69.87 9.02
C CYS A 253 -76.15 68.60 8.24
N LEU A 254 -76.65 68.76 7.00
CA LEU A 254 -76.97 67.62 6.14
C LEU A 254 -75.70 66.85 5.73
N ARG A 255 -74.60 67.55 5.44
CA ARG A 255 -73.31 66.91 5.13
C ARG A 255 -72.73 66.15 6.33
N GLU A 256 -72.89 66.67 7.55
CA GLU A 256 -72.49 65.98 8.79
C GLU A 256 -73.28 64.68 9.06
N LEU A 257 -74.47 64.54 8.47
CA LEU A 257 -75.29 63.33 8.47
C LEU A 257 -75.08 62.45 7.23
N GLU A 258 -74.05 62.74 6.41
CA GLU A 258 -73.79 62.12 5.11
C GLU A 258 -74.99 62.18 4.13
N LEU A 259 -75.84 63.20 4.24
CA LEU A 259 -76.93 63.46 3.31
C LEU A 259 -76.51 64.48 2.26
N VAL A 260 -76.86 64.22 1.00
CA VAL A 260 -76.64 65.17 -0.09
C VAL A 260 -77.67 66.31 0.03
N PRO A 261 -77.25 67.57 0.22
CA PRO A 261 -78.17 68.69 0.41
C PRO A 261 -78.87 69.04 -0.89
N LYS A 262 -80.21 69.13 -0.87
CA LYS A 262 -81.01 69.57 -2.04
C LYS A 262 -80.70 71.02 -2.44
N GLU A 263 -80.86 71.35 -3.73
CA GLU A 263 -80.50 72.67 -4.29
C GLU A 263 -81.48 73.78 -3.89
N SER A 264 -82.78 73.49 -3.84
CA SER A 264 -83.81 74.44 -3.40
C SER A 264 -83.79 74.64 -1.88
N GLU A 265 -83.93 75.89 -1.42
CA GLU A 265 -83.91 76.24 0.01
C GLU A 265 -85.07 75.60 0.77
N GLU A 266 -86.29 75.63 0.21
CA GLU A 266 -87.47 75.01 0.83
C GLU A 266 -87.33 73.49 0.90
N ASP A 267 -86.81 72.86 -0.15
CA ASP A 267 -86.61 71.42 -0.20
C ASP A 267 -85.48 70.95 0.74
N ARG A 268 -84.45 71.79 0.91
CA ARG A 268 -83.36 71.55 1.86
C ARG A 268 -83.84 71.69 3.30
N LEU A 269 -84.62 72.72 3.62
CA LEU A 269 -85.23 72.89 4.93
C LEU A 269 -86.15 71.72 5.26
N ARG A 270 -86.96 71.28 4.28
CA ARG A 270 -87.81 70.09 4.43
C ARG A 270 -86.99 68.83 4.68
N GLN A 271 -85.93 68.61 3.91
CA GLN A 271 -85.00 67.49 4.07
C GLN A 271 -84.31 67.50 5.44
N LEU A 272 -83.92 68.68 5.93
CA LEU A 272 -83.30 68.84 7.25
C LEU A 272 -84.31 68.55 8.38
N LYS A 273 -85.54 69.07 8.28
CA LYS A 273 -86.62 68.75 9.24
C LYS A 273 -86.95 67.27 9.26
N GLU A 274 -87.02 66.62 8.10
CA GLU A 274 -87.22 65.18 7.97
C GLU A 274 -86.05 64.41 8.62
N ALA A 275 -84.81 64.83 8.37
CA ALA A 275 -83.61 64.24 8.95
C ALA A 275 -83.56 64.35 10.48
N TYR A 276 -84.08 65.44 11.07
CA TYR A 276 -84.20 65.61 12.52
C TYR A 276 -85.47 64.98 13.13
N GLY A 277 -86.41 64.52 12.31
CA GLY A 277 -87.71 64.03 12.76
C GLY A 277 -88.65 65.14 13.25
N ALA A 278 -88.46 66.37 12.77
CA ALA A 278 -89.18 67.58 13.14
C ALA A 278 -90.31 67.96 12.15
N GLU A 279 -90.86 66.99 11.40
CA GLU A 279 -91.98 67.23 10.49
C GLU A 279 -93.20 67.82 11.21
N ILE A 280 -94.01 68.58 10.47
CA ILE A 280 -95.24 69.20 10.98
C ILE A 280 -96.13 68.11 11.56
N ARG A 281 -96.23 68.07 12.90
CA ARG A 281 -97.20 67.22 13.58
C ARG A 281 -98.57 67.65 13.05
N VAL A 282 -99.22 66.79 12.27
CA VAL A 282 -100.66 66.90 12.10
C VAL A 282 -101.21 66.73 13.51
N ARG A 283 -101.59 67.84 14.15
CA ARG A 283 -102.33 67.79 15.42
C ARG A 283 -103.49 66.86 15.15
N SER A 284 -103.42 65.64 15.68
CA SER A 284 -104.59 64.78 15.75
C SER A 284 -105.57 65.53 16.63
N VAL A 285 -106.50 66.25 15.98
CA VAL A 285 -107.74 66.73 16.57
C VAL A 285 -108.56 65.49 16.88
N LEU A 286 -108.13 64.73 17.89
CA LEU A 286 -108.81 63.57 18.44
C LEU A 286 -108.49 63.52 19.93
N MET A 287 -109.15 64.41 20.68
CA MET A 287 -109.56 64.23 22.09
C MET A 287 -110.45 65.40 22.52
N THR A 288 -111.59 65.55 21.83
CA THR A 288 -112.80 66.15 22.39
C THR A 288 -113.97 65.36 21.84
N TYR A 289 -114.14 64.12 22.30
CA TYR A 289 -115.44 63.45 22.45
C TYR A 289 -115.23 62.19 23.30
N ALA A 290 -115.41 62.35 24.62
CA ALA A 290 -115.79 61.31 25.57
C ALA A 290 -116.35 61.99 26.84
N VAL A 291 -117.60 62.44 26.74
CA VAL A 291 -118.66 62.07 27.70
C VAL A 291 -119.54 61.09 26.95
#